data_AF-A0A319DIX5-F1
#
_entry.id   AF-A0A319DIX5-F1
#
_cell.length_a   1.000
_cell.length_b   1.000
_cell.length_c   1.000
_cell.angle_alpha   90.00
_cell.angle_beta   90.00
_cell.angle_gamma   90.00
#
_symmetry.space_group_name_H-M   'P 1'
#
loop_
_entity.id
_entity.type
_entity.pdbx_description
1 polymer ?
#
loop_
_entity_poly.entity_id
_entity_poly.type
_entity_poly.pdbx_seq_one_letter_code
_entity_poly.pdbx_strand_id
1 'polypeptide(L)'
;MRAWYQSNNNNNSSIRACWRRSQSFVLPARPRPWNHFRHPRRANYSTAGSGDGGGAQGKSSSTPLLLFGTVVATSAVTLLASEAWRSKPTEKEARGESRPGAKYADVPTMLKAVEEIKRVIGAENVSVDSDDIEAHGYSEWSTSNTTSRPVAVVSPETTEEVSEIARICTRYRIPMVPFGAGSSVEGNFSSPHSGICIDLGRMNKVLELYEQDMNVKVQAGVRWVDLNEEIKATGLFLPMDPSPTAYVGGMVATNCSGTNAMRYGTMKDWVVNLTVVLPDGTVVKTKRRPKKSSAGYNLNALFTGSEGTLGIITEATLKLAVIPEQTSVGIATFPTVGDATAAASKLIRDGVPLAALEFMDDVQMKIVNQNGGAGGRYWSEAPTLFLKFTGSRTGIDDSIQRTQSILTSNKSNELVFAKSREEGDNLWAARKQALWAMLAVRSEGTEIWSTDVAVPISRLAEIVELSKAESGNLGLFSTVLGHVGDGNFHQAVMYDPKSPEQYQAVKSCVSRMMQRALEMEGTVSGEHGIGIGKKGYLEEELGATTMQMMRALKRSVDPHWLMNPGKVFDESPSK
;
A
#
# COMPACT_ATOMS: atom_id res chain seq x y z
N MET A 1 -17.12 18.51 16.47
CA MET A 1 -17.18 17.26 15.67
C MET A 1 -18.31 16.29 16.07
N ARG A 2 -18.52 15.92 17.35
CA ARG A 2 -19.67 15.04 17.73
C ARG A 2 -21.06 15.65 17.52
N ALA A 3 -21.22 16.97 17.68
CA ALA A 3 -22.52 17.64 17.56
C ALA A 3 -22.96 17.92 16.10
N TRP A 4 -22.03 17.99 15.15
CA TRP A 4 -22.34 18.21 13.72
C TRP A 4 -22.76 16.90 13.02
N TYR A 5 -22.30 15.74 13.51
CA TYR A 5 -22.63 14.43 12.95
C TYR A 5 -24.05 13.92 13.31
N GLN A 6 -24.72 14.49 14.32
CA GLN A 6 -26.03 14.01 14.77
C GLN A 6 -27.22 14.64 14.02
N SER A 7 -27.06 15.74 13.28
CA SER A 7 -28.20 16.46 12.68
C SER A 7 -28.60 16.01 11.27
N ASN A 8 -27.74 15.31 10.52
CA ASN A 8 -27.99 15.04 9.09
C ASN A 8 -28.42 13.59 8.75
N ASN A 9 -28.73 12.75 9.74
CA ASN A 9 -28.80 11.30 9.53
C ASN A 9 -30.22 10.70 9.44
N ASN A 10 -31.16 11.40 8.80
CA ASN A 10 -32.57 10.98 8.75
C ASN A 10 -33.01 10.20 7.52
N ASN A 11 -32.17 9.92 6.51
CA ASN A 11 -32.68 9.34 5.25
C ASN A 11 -31.77 8.32 4.53
N ASN A 12 -31.05 7.43 5.22
CA ASN A 12 -30.46 6.28 4.53
C ASN A 12 -30.28 5.03 5.41
N SER A 13 -30.93 3.92 5.04
CA SER A 13 -30.96 2.66 5.80
C SER A 13 -29.69 1.82 5.63
N SER A 14 -28.95 1.98 4.52
CA SER A 14 -27.68 1.30 4.23
C SER A 14 -26.52 1.79 5.12
N ILE A 15 -26.48 3.10 5.40
CA ILE A 15 -25.47 3.72 6.28
C ILE A 15 -25.66 3.28 7.75
N ARG A 16 -26.89 2.99 8.18
CA ARG A 16 -27.16 2.46 9.53
C ARG A 16 -26.56 1.07 9.73
N ALA A 17 -26.49 0.22 8.70
CA ALA A 17 -25.93 -1.13 8.81
C ALA A 17 -24.41 -1.11 8.99
N CYS A 18 -23.71 -0.24 8.24
CA CYS A 18 -22.27 -0.03 8.36
C CYS A 18 -21.90 0.59 9.73
N TRP A 19 -22.74 1.51 10.25
CA TRP A 19 -22.47 2.17 11.53
C TRP A 19 -22.85 1.33 12.76
N ARG A 20 -23.95 0.54 12.73
CA ARG A 20 -24.35 -0.33 13.86
C ARG A 20 -23.36 -1.48 14.12
N ARG A 21 -22.67 -1.99 13.09
CA ARG A 21 -21.61 -3.00 13.26
C ARG A 21 -20.35 -2.43 13.94
N SER A 22 -20.12 -1.11 13.89
CA SER A 22 -18.97 -0.47 14.57
C SER A 22 -19.16 -0.19 16.07
N GLN A 23 -20.38 -0.32 16.60
CA GLN A 23 -20.70 0.01 18.01
C GLN A 23 -20.94 -1.21 18.92
N SER A 24 -20.80 -2.43 18.41
CA SER A 24 -21.14 -3.63 19.17
C SER A 24 -19.88 -4.38 19.65
N PHE A 25 -19.00 -3.70 20.39
CA PHE A 25 -18.06 -4.37 21.30
C PHE A 25 -17.97 -3.57 22.60
N VAL A 26 -18.50 -4.18 23.65
CA VAL A 26 -18.59 -3.66 25.01
C VAL A 26 -17.19 -3.58 25.62
N LEU A 27 -16.90 -2.43 26.25
CA LEU A 27 -15.70 -2.11 27.03
C LEU A 27 -15.32 -3.21 28.05
N PRO A 28 -14.02 -3.41 28.31
CA PRO A 28 -13.57 -3.71 29.66
C PRO A 28 -12.67 -2.61 30.24
N ALA A 29 -13.04 -2.26 31.48
CA ALA A 29 -12.27 -1.77 32.62
C ALA A 29 -11.01 -0.87 32.44
N ARG A 30 -11.06 0.25 33.18
CA ARG A 30 -10.01 1.26 33.41
C ARG A 30 -8.60 0.67 33.67
N PRO A 31 -7.53 1.31 33.16
CA PRO A 31 -6.17 0.91 33.49
C PRO A 31 -5.81 1.26 34.95
N ARG A 32 -5.15 0.32 35.64
CA ARG A 32 -4.48 0.57 36.92
C ARG A 32 -3.15 1.31 36.68
N PRO A 33 -2.71 2.21 37.58
CA PRO A 33 -1.42 2.87 37.44
C PRO A 33 -0.27 1.89 37.71
N TRP A 34 0.76 1.95 36.88
CA TRP A 34 1.96 1.12 36.98
C TRP A 34 2.92 1.66 38.03
N ASN A 35 3.34 0.80 38.96
CA ASN A 35 4.33 1.11 40.00
C ASN A 35 5.76 1.01 39.48
N HIS A 36 6.61 1.92 39.96
CA HIS A 36 8.06 1.97 39.77
C HIS A 36 8.76 0.62 39.99
N PHE A 37 9.66 0.25 39.08
CA PHE A 37 10.70 -0.75 39.34
C PHE A 37 12.11 -0.24 39.03
N ARG A 38 12.99 -0.63 39.96
CA ARG A 38 14.38 -0.23 40.16
C ARG A 38 15.32 -0.76 39.08
N HIS A 39 16.32 0.06 38.74
CA HIS A 39 17.50 -0.33 37.98
C HIS A 39 18.37 -1.40 38.68
N PRO A 40 18.94 -2.37 37.95
CA PRO A 40 20.13 -3.07 38.39
C PRO A 40 21.41 -2.35 37.95
N ARG A 41 22.44 -2.54 38.78
CA ARG A 41 23.73 -1.85 38.83
C ARG A 41 24.64 -2.12 37.62
N ARG A 42 25.43 -1.10 37.27
CA ARG A 42 26.58 -1.17 36.35
C ARG A 42 27.66 -2.11 36.89
N ALA A 43 28.20 -2.96 36.01
CA ALA A 43 29.47 -3.64 36.22
C ALA A 43 30.56 -2.91 35.42
N ASN A 44 31.62 -2.50 36.11
CA ASN A 44 32.82 -1.88 35.53
C ASN A 44 33.67 -2.96 34.85
N TYR A 45 34.15 -2.69 33.63
CA TYR A 45 35.28 -3.40 33.05
C TYR A 45 36.52 -2.51 33.09
N SER A 46 37.56 -3.04 33.73
CA SER A 46 38.91 -2.48 33.83
C SER A 46 39.67 -2.60 32.52
N THR A 47 40.41 -1.55 32.21
CA THR A 47 41.42 -1.48 31.16
C THR A 47 42.66 -2.29 31.52
N ALA A 48 43.21 -3.01 30.54
CA ALA A 48 44.57 -3.52 30.56
C ALA A 48 45.27 -3.08 29.26
N GLY A 49 46.39 -2.39 29.41
CA GLY A 49 47.25 -1.98 28.32
C GLY A 49 48.40 -2.96 28.09
N SER A 50 48.94 -2.90 26.88
CA SER A 50 50.27 -3.30 26.37
C SER A 50 50.07 -3.68 24.90
N GLY A 51 50.94 -3.38 23.95
CA GLY A 51 52.24 -2.74 23.96
C GLY A 51 52.64 -2.41 22.52
N ASP A 52 53.72 -1.64 22.44
CA ASP A 52 54.31 -0.96 21.31
C ASP A 52 54.90 -1.91 20.23
N GLY A 53 55.09 -1.41 19.00
CA GLY A 53 55.83 -2.18 17.97
C GLY A 53 55.79 -1.68 16.53
N GLY A 54 56.61 -0.66 16.23
CA GLY A 54 57.57 -0.68 15.10
C GLY A 54 57.05 -0.64 13.66
N GLY A 55 57.26 0.49 12.99
CA GLY A 55 57.07 0.64 11.54
C GLY A 55 58.20 0.05 10.68
N ALA A 56 57.89 -0.13 9.39
CA ALA A 56 58.89 -0.16 8.32
C ALA A 56 58.25 0.23 6.98
N GLN A 57 58.83 1.26 6.34
CA GLN A 57 58.62 1.65 4.95
C GLN A 57 59.26 0.61 4.01
N GLY A 58 58.57 0.27 2.91
CA GLY A 58 59.12 -0.52 1.81
C GLY A 58 58.84 0.16 0.47
N LYS A 59 59.91 0.50 -0.24
CA LYS A 59 59.96 1.21 -1.53
C LYS A 59 59.50 0.34 -2.71
N SER A 60 59.20 1.03 -3.81
CA SER A 60 58.79 0.50 -5.11
C SER A 60 59.88 -0.33 -5.81
N SER A 61 59.43 -1.24 -6.68
CA SER A 61 60.16 -1.65 -7.88
C SER A 61 59.17 -2.10 -8.95
N SER A 62 59.12 -1.37 -10.06
CA SER A 62 58.36 -1.68 -11.27
C SER A 62 59.18 -2.57 -12.21
N THR A 63 58.59 -3.66 -12.70
CA THR A 63 59.07 -4.42 -13.86
C THR A 63 57.85 -4.77 -14.74
N PRO A 64 57.86 -4.51 -16.06
CA PRO A 64 56.73 -4.80 -16.93
C PRO A 64 56.86 -6.21 -17.51
N LEU A 65 55.89 -7.09 -17.25
CA LEU A 65 55.79 -8.39 -17.91
C LEU A 65 54.36 -8.63 -18.44
N LEU A 66 54.27 -8.72 -19.76
CA LEU A 66 53.33 -9.54 -20.55
C LEU A 66 51.82 -9.41 -20.24
N LEU A 67 51.17 -8.46 -20.92
CA LEU A 67 49.71 -8.23 -20.88
C LEU A 67 49.00 -8.61 -22.19
N PHE A 68 49.44 -9.67 -22.87
CA PHE A 68 48.80 -10.16 -24.12
C PHE A 68 48.18 -11.57 -24.02
N GLY A 69 48.13 -12.18 -22.82
CA GLY A 69 47.53 -13.51 -22.61
C GLY A 69 46.16 -13.52 -21.91
N THR A 70 45.72 -12.41 -21.32
CA THR A 70 44.52 -12.38 -20.45
C THR A 70 43.22 -12.08 -21.19
N VAL A 71 43.23 -11.36 -22.32
CA VAL A 71 41.98 -10.99 -23.02
C VAL A 71 41.25 -12.21 -23.59
N VAL A 72 41.95 -13.23 -24.09
CA VAL A 72 41.32 -14.44 -24.64
C VAL A 72 40.82 -15.38 -23.53
N ALA A 73 41.56 -15.51 -22.43
CA ALA A 73 41.15 -16.34 -21.29
C ALA A 73 39.93 -15.76 -20.57
N THR A 74 39.85 -14.43 -20.39
CA THR A 74 38.66 -13.80 -19.78
C THR A 74 37.44 -13.95 -20.69
N SER A 75 37.59 -13.77 -22.01
CA SER A 75 36.49 -13.93 -22.96
C SER A 75 35.93 -15.36 -22.98
N ALA A 76 36.81 -16.36 -22.99
CA ALA A 76 36.42 -17.78 -22.96
C ALA A 76 35.76 -18.18 -21.63
N VAL A 77 36.27 -17.67 -20.49
CA VAL A 77 35.65 -17.92 -19.18
C VAL A 77 34.30 -17.21 -19.07
N THR A 78 34.14 -16.02 -19.65
CA THR A 78 32.85 -15.30 -19.66
C THR A 78 31.83 -15.98 -20.57
N LEU A 79 32.25 -16.51 -21.73
CA LEU A 79 31.41 -17.31 -22.63
C LEU A 79 30.99 -18.63 -21.98
N LEU A 80 31.93 -19.37 -21.39
CA LEU A 80 31.64 -20.62 -20.68
C LEU A 80 30.81 -20.41 -19.42
N ALA A 81 31.02 -19.29 -18.70
CA ALA A 81 30.15 -18.91 -17.58
C ALA A 81 28.75 -18.50 -18.08
N SER A 82 28.63 -17.84 -19.24
CA SER A 82 27.34 -17.52 -19.84
C SER A 82 26.59 -18.77 -20.33
N GLU A 83 27.30 -19.77 -20.84
CA GLU A 83 26.74 -21.07 -21.24
C GLU A 83 26.42 -21.96 -20.02
N ALA A 84 27.19 -21.86 -18.94
CA ALA A 84 26.91 -22.53 -17.68
C ALA A 84 25.74 -21.88 -16.91
N TRP A 85 25.56 -20.56 -17.03
CA TRP A 85 24.41 -19.83 -16.47
C TRP A 85 23.14 -20.00 -17.31
N ARG A 86 23.28 -20.30 -18.62
CA ARG A 86 22.21 -20.88 -19.41
C ARG A 86 21.97 -22.31 -18.93
N SER A 87 21.34 -22.43 -17.76
CA SER A 87 20.72 -23.69 -17.36
C SER A 87 19.86 -24.15 -18.53
N LYS A 88 20.28 -25.23 -19.21
CA LYS A 88 19.42 -25.85 -20.21
C LYS A 88 18.11 -26.15 -19.47
N PRO A 89 16.95 -25.64 -19.95
CA PRO A 89 15.68 -26.02 -19.35
C PRO A 89 15.66 -27.54 -19.24
N THR A 90 15.21 -28.05 -18.09
CA THR A 90 15.03 -29.50 -17.94
C THR A 90 14.26 -30.03 -19.15
N GLU A 91 14.46 -31.28 -19.58
CA GLU A 91 13.75 -31.81 -20.77
C GLU A 91 12.23 -31.56 -20.71
N LYS A 92 11.64 -31.49 -19.50
CA LYS A 92 10.25 -31.09 -19.26
C LYS A 92 9.93 -29.63 -19.56
N GLU A 93 10.83 -28.70 -19.21
CA GLU A 93 10.70 -27.27 -19.51
C GLU A 93 10.98 -26.98 -21.00
N ALA A 94 11.88 -27.74 -21.63
CA ALA A 94 12.19 -27.62 -23.05
C ALA A 94 11.08 -28.20 -23.96
N ARG A 95 10.31 -29.18 -23.47
CA ARG A 95 9.20 -29.83 -24.21
C ARG A 95 7.88 -29.07 -24.19
N GLY A 96 7.79 -27.93 -23.48
CA GLY A 96 6.53 -27.18 -23.38
C GLY A 96 5.39 -28.00 -22.76
N GLU A 97 5.69 -29.07 -22.02
CA GLU A 97 4.69 -29.86 -21.31
C GLU A 97 4.12 -28.97 -20.19
N SER A 98 2.92 -28.42 -20.42
CA SER A 98 2.17 -27.66 -19.43
C SER A 98 2.05 -28.51 -18.17
N ARG A 99 2.69 -28.09 -17.07
CA ARG A 99 2.43 -28.71 -15.77
C ARG A 99 0.93 -28.57 -15.49
N PRO A 100 0.24 -29.63 -15.06
CA PRO A 100 -1.16 -29.49 -14.68
C PRO A 100 -1.24 -28.45 -13.57
N GLY A 101 -2.12 -27.46 -13.75
CA GLY A 101 -2.29 -26.36 -12.78
C GLY A 101 -2.66 -26.87 -11.40
N ALA A 102 -2.54 -25.98 -10.41
CA ALA A 102 -2.80 -26.24 -9.01
C ALA A 102 -4.19 -26.85 -8.83
N LYS A 103 -4.23 -27.96 -8.08
CA LYS A 103 -5.46 -28.65 -7.72
C LYS A 103 -5.83 -28.29 -6.29
N TYR A 104 -6.92 -27.56 -6.15
CA TYR A 104 -7.47 -27.19 -4.85
C TYR A 104 -8.53 -28.19 -4.38
N ALA A 105 -8.75 -28.23 -3.06
CA ALA A 105 -9.84 -28.98 -2.45
C ALA A 105 -11.21 -28.61 -3.04
N ASP A 106 -12.15 -29.55 -3.02
CA ASP A 106 -13.57 -29.24 -3.21
C ASP A 106 -14.19 -28.65 -1.93
N VAL A 107 -15.37 -28.03 -2.06
CA VAL A 107 -16.06 -27.39 -0.93
C VAL A 107 -16.28 -28.33 0.26
N PRO A 108 -16.76 -29.59 0.09
CA PRO A 108 -16.88 -30.52 1.21
C PRO A 108 -15.55 -30.79 1.94
N THR A 109 -14.44 -30.88 1.21
CA THR A 109 -13.10 -31.05 1.79
C THR A 109 -12.63 -29.78 2.50
N MET A 110 -12.92 -28.61 1.94
CA MET A 110 -12.63 -27.33 2.62
C MET A 110 -13.39 -27.22 3.95
N LEU A 111 -14.68 -27.57 3.98
CA LEU A 111 -15.49 -27.53 5.21
C LEU A 111 -15.00 -28.52 6.29
N LYS A 112 -14.44 -29.68 5.90
CA LYS A 112 -13.77 -30.58 6.86
C LYS A 112 -12.56 -29.92 7.53
N ALA A 113 -11.76 -29.17 6.77
CA ALA A 113 -10.65 -28.42 7.32
C ALA A 113 -11.11 -27.26 8.23
N VAL A 114 -12.23 -26.60 7.90
CA VAL A 114 -12.85 -25.59 8.76
C VAL A 114 -13.20 -26.17 10.13
N GLU A 115 -13.73 -27.39 10.20
CA GLU A 115 -13.98 -28.07 11.47
C GLU A 115 -12.71 -28.43 12.25
N GLU A 116 -11.60 -28.71 11.57
CA GLU A 116 -10.29 -28.86 12.23
C GLU A 116 -9.79 -27.52 12.78
N ILE A 117 -9.91 -26.43 12.01
CA ILE A 117 -9.51 -25.09 12.43
C ILE A 117 -10.32 -24.64 13.65
N LYS A 118 -11.64 -24.89 13.70
CA LYS A 118 -12.47 -24.59 14.87
C LYS A 118 -11.94 -25.21 16.17
N ARG A 119 -11.35 -26.41 16.10
CA ARG A 119 -10.77 -27.08 17.27
C ARG A 119 -9.44 -26.46 17.71
N VAL A 120 -8.72 -25.82 16.78
CA VAL A 120 -7.43 -25.18 17.05
C VAL A 120 -7.62 -23.77 17.62
N ILE A 121 -8.46 -22.96 16.97
CA ILE A 121 -8.58 -21.54 17.30
C ILE A 121 -9.87 -21.19 18.06
N GLY A 122 -10.74 -22.17 18.33
CA GLY A 122 -12.07 -21.93 18.92
C GLY A 122 -13.15 -21.70 17.86
N ALA A 123 -14.37 -22.15 18.12
CA ALA A 123 -15.48 -22.05 17.18
C ALA A 123 -15.96 -20.59 17.00
N GLU A 124 -15.79 -19.76 18.02
CA GLU A 124 -16.08 -18.33 18.05
C GLU A 124 -15.16 -17.47 17.17
N ASN A 125 -14.05 -18.06 16.71
CA ASN A 125 -13.07 -17.45 15.80
C ASN A 125 -13.26 -17.92 14.35
N VAL A 126 -14.34 -18.64 14.04
CA VAL A 126 -14.63 -19.16 12.70
C VAL A 126 -16.07 -18.83 12.31
N SER A 127 -16.26 -18.07 11.25
CA SER A 127 -17.57 -17.76 10.67
C SER A 127 -17.79 -18.47 9.35
N VAL A 128 -18.97 -19.08 9.21
CA VAL A 128 -19.52 -19.62 7.95
C VAL A 128 -20.83 -18.91 7.58
N ASP A 129 -21.11 -17.79 8.24
CA ASP A 129 -22.28 -16.96 7.96
C ASP A 129 -22.16 -16.29 6.59
N SER A 130 -23.26 -16.23 5.84
CA SER A 130 -23.25 -15.69 4.48
C SER A 130 -22.90 -14.21 4.42
N ASP A 131 -23.33 -13.41 5.41
CA ASP A 131 -23.05 -11.97 5.43
C ASP A 131 -21.58 -11.71 5.72
N ASP A 132 -20.99 -12.49 6.63
CA ASP A 132 -19.57 -12.41 6.94
C ASP A 132 -18.73 -12.85 5.74
N ILE A 133 -19.10 -13.95 5.09
CA ILE A 133 -18.44 -14.42 3.86
C ILE A 133 -18.51 -13.37 2.74
N GLU A 134 -19.66 -12.71 2.57
CA GLU A 134 -19.83 -11.66 1.56
C GLU A 134 -18.96 -10.44 1.87
N ALA A 135 -18.97 -9.96 3.12
CA ALA A 135 -18.17 -8.82 3.56
C ALA A 135 -16.65 -9.05 3.47
N HIS A 136 -16.21 -10.30 3.41
CA HIS A 136 -14.80 -10.70 3.27
C HIS A 136 -14.43 -11.21 1.87
N GLY A 137 -15.35 -11.14 0.91
CA GLY A 137 -15.15 -11.55 -0.47
C GLY A 137 -15.58 -10.53 -1.52
N TYR A 138 -16.26 -9.45 -1.10
CA TYR A 138 -16.79 -8.39 -1.95
C TYR A 138 -16.56 -7.00 -1.34
N SER A 139 -16.42 -5.99 -2.20
CA SER A 139 -16.32 -4.58 -1.80
C SER A 139 -16.97 -3.66 -2.82
N GLU A 140 -17.83 -2.75 -2.36
CA GLU A 140 -18.53 -1.77 -3.22
C GLU A 140 -17.60 -0.71 -3.84
N TRP A 141 -16.38 -0.58 -3.32
CA TRP A 141 -15.36 0.37 -3.78
C TRP A 141 -14.26 -0.31 -4.64
N SER A 142 -14.42 -1.59 -4.97
CA SER A 142 -13.56 -2.28 -5.94
C SER A 142 -14.38 -2.72 -7.15
N THR A 143 -13.86 -2.55 -8.35
CA THR A 143 -14.42 -3.17 -9.57
C THR A 143 -13.85 -4.57 -9.83
N SER A 144 -12.89 -5.00 -9.02
CA SER A 144 -12.15 -6.26 -9.17
C SER A 144 -12.69 -7.35 -8.24
N ASN A 145 -14.02 -7.42 -8.11
CA ASN A 145 -14.71 -8.45 -7.32
C ASN A 145 -14.81 -9.75 -8.11
N THR A 146 -14.63 -10.88 -7.43
CA THR A 146 -14.86 -12.21 -8.02
C THR A 146 -16.30 -12.64 -7.81
N THR A 147 -16.80 -13.61 -8.58
CA THR A 147 -18.09 -14.27 -8.29
C THR A 147 -17.98 -15.33 -7.21
N SER A 148 -16.79 -15.93 -7.07
CA SER A 148 -16.50 -16.89 -6.01
C SER A 148 -16.27 -16.21 -4.66
N ARG A 149 -16.56 -16.94 -3.59
CA ARG A 149 -16.42 -16.54 -2.18
C ARG A 149 -15.64 -17.58 -1.39
N PRO A 150 -14.98 -17.21 -0.27
CA PRO A 150 -14.41 -18.19 0.64
C PRO A 150 -15.53 -19.05 1.26
N VAL A 151 -15.21 -20.27 1.70
CA VAL A 151 -16.15 -21.15 2.41
C VAL A 151 -16.28 -20.81 3.89
N ALA A 152 -15.31 -20.06 4.43
CA ALA A 152 -15.28 -19.61 5.83
C ALA A 152 -14.35 -18.41 5.98
N VAL A 153 -14.63 -17.60 7.00
CA VAL A 153 -13.75 -16.56 7.54
C VAL A 153 -13.19 -17.06 8.86
N VAL A 154 -11.86 -17.01 9.03
CA VAL A 154 -11.19 -17.41 10.27
C VAL A 154 -10.43 -16.22 10.83
N SER A 155 -10.56 -15.96 12.13
CA SER A 155 -10.04 -14.76 12.79
C SER A 155 -9.07 -15.13 13.93
N PRO A 156 -7.81 -15.46 13.61
CA PRO A 156 -6.80 -15.78 14.62
C PRO A 156 -6.37 -14.56 15.44
N GLU A 157 -5.86 -14.79 16.65
CA GLU A 157 -5.35 -13.77 17.57
C GLU A 157 -3.81 -13.79 17.71
N THR A 158 -3.17 -14.90 17.31
CA THR A 158 -1.73 -15.15 17.49
C THR A 158 -1.04 -15.64 16.22
N THR A 159 0.28 -15.46 16.16
CA THR A 159 1.10 -15.97 15.04
C THR A 159 1.06 -17.50 14.99
N GLU A 160 0.98 -18.16 16.15
CA GLU A 160 0.91 -19.61 16.30
C GLU A 160 -0.40 -20.17 15.71
N GLU A 161 -1.54 -19.52 15.94
CA GLU A 161 -2.81 -19.92 15.32
C GLU A 161 -2.78 -19.76 13.79
N VAL A 162 -2.21 -18.66 13.28
CA VAL A 162 -2.02 -18.48 11.82
C VAL A 162 -1.13 -19.58 11.25
N SER A 163 -0.08 -19.96 11.98
CA SER A 163 0.83 -21.07 11.62
C SER A 163 0.09 -22.41 11.52
N GLU A 164 -0.77 -22.74 12.49
CA GLU A 164 -1.58 -23.95 12.46
C GLU A 164 -2.65 -23.94 11.36
N ILE A 165 -3.33 -22.81 11.14
CA ILE A 165 -4.26 -22.64 10.02
C ILE A 165 -3.55 -22.94 8.70
N ALA A 166 -2.36 -22.37 8.48
CA ALA A 166 -1.59 -22.59 7.27
C ALA A 166 -1.20 -24.07 7.07
N ARG A 167 -0.79 -24.77 8.15
CA ARG A 167 -0.53 -26.23 8.10
C ARG A 167 -1.76 -27.02 7.69
N ILE A 168 -2.93 -26.70 8.25
CA ILE A 168 -4.19 -27.35 7.91
C ILE A 168 -4.52 -27.09 6.43
N CYS A 169 -4.55 -25.83 6.00
CA CYS A 169 -4.83 -25.47 4.61
C CYS A 169 -3.86 -26.15 3.63
N THR A 170 -2.57 -26.23 3.94
CA THR A 170 -1.58 -26.91 3.10
C THR A 170 -1.81 -28.41 2.97
N ARG A 171 -2.16 -29.07 4.08
CA ARG A 171 -2.48 -30.51 4.10
C ARG A 171 -3.71 -30.83 3.25
N TYR A 172 -4.71 -29.95 3.28
CA TYR A 172 -5.95 -30.11 2.54
C TYR A 172 -5.93 -29.51 1.13
N ARG A 173 -4.87 -28.78 0.73
CA ARG A 173 -4.79 -28.03 -0.55
C ARG A 173 -5.84 -26.93 -0.67
N ILE A 174 -5.99 -26.12 0.36
CA ILE A 174 -6.99 -25.05 0.44
C ILE A 174 -6.32 -23.70 0.18
N PRO A 175 -6.83 -22.89 -0.77
CA PRO A 175 -6.42 -21.50 -0.92
C PRO A 175 -6.62 -20.69 0.36
N MET A 176 -5.63 -19.87 0.70
CA MET A 176 -5.61 -18.96 1.84
C MET A 176 -5.57 -17.53 1.33
N VAL A 177 -6.56 -16.74 1.69
CA VAL A 177 -6.63 -15.32 1.33
C VAL A 177 -6.47 -14.48 2.60
N PRO A 178 -5.29 -13.86 2.83
CA PRO A 178 -5.10 -12.97 3.97
C PRO A 178 -5.97 -11.72 3.82
N PHE A 179 -6.64 -11.34 4.89
CA PHE A 179 -7.56 -10.22 4.90
C PHE A 179 -7.22 -9.23 6.02
N GLY A 180 -7.28 -7.95 5.68
CA GLY A 180 -7.07 -6.83 6.60
C GLY A 180 -8.36 -6.04 6.79
N ALA A 181 -8.39 -4.79 6.32
CA ALA A 181 -9.56 -3.92 6.45
C ALA A 181 -10.57 -4.03 5.29
N GLY A 182 -10.33 -4.87 4.29
CA GLY A 182 -11.16 -4.95 3.07
C GLY A 182 -11.17 -3.67 2.22
N SER A 183 -10.22 -2.76 2.42
CA SER A 183 -10.24 -1.41 1.82
C SER A 183 -9.52 -1.29 0.47
N SER A 184 -9.08 -2.40 -0.14
CA SER A 184 -8.39 -2.35 -1.43
C SER A 184 -9.38 -2.14 -2.59
N VAL A 185 -8.92 -1.50 -3.66
CA VAL A 185 -9.69 -1.23 -4.88
C VAL A 185 -9.36 -2.19 -6.03
N GLU A 186 -8.23 -2.92 -5.97
CA GLU A 186 -7.75 -3.81 -7.04
C GLU A 186 -8.06 -5.31 -6.81
N GLY A 187 -8.93 -5.64 -5.84
CA GLY A 187 -9.41 -7.01 -5.62
C GLY A 187 -8.41 -7.94 -4.90
N ASN A 188 -7.45 -7.39 -4.16
CA ASN A 188 -6.42 -8.17 -3.45
C ASN A 188 -7.04 -9.14 -2.43
N PHE A 189 -8.21 -8.82 -1.87
CA PHE A 189 -8.96 -9.64 -0.91
C PHE A 189 -9.92 -10.66 -1.55
N SER A 190 -10.18 -10.58 -2.87
CA SER A 190 -11.16 -11.43 -3.55
C SER A 190 -10.76 -12.92 -3.53
N SER A 191 -11.68 -13.86 -3.71
CA SER A 191 -11.38 -15.32 -3.63
C SER A 191 -11.73 -16.04 -4.93
N PRO A 192 -10.97 -15.86 -6.03
CA PRO A 192 -11.30 -16.43 -7.35
C PRO A 192 -11.33 -17.97 -7.36
N HIS A 193 -10.64 -18.61 -6.42
CA HIS A 193 -10.58 -20.06 -6.27
C HIS A 193 -11.27 -20.56 -4.99
N SER A 194 -12.18 -19.75 -4.41
CA SER A 194 -12.74 -19.99 -3.07
C SER A 194 -11.62 -20.19 -2.04
N GLY A 195 -11.82 -21.02 -1.02
CA GLY A 195 -10.85 -21.29 0.04
C GLY A 195 -11.23 -20.67 1.38
N ILE A 196 -10.24 -20.30 2.19
CA ILE A 196 -10.42 -19.72 3.51
C ILE A 196 -9.90 -18.28 3.51
N CYS A 197 -10.74 -17.36 3.98
CA CYS A 197 -10.34 -15.99 4.27
C CYS A 197 -9.78 -15.93 5.69
N ILE A 198 -8.56 -15.41 5.84
CA ILE A 198 -7.87 -15.30 7.14
C ILE A 198 -7.89 -13.83 7.55
N ASP A 199 -8.87 -13.45 8.36
CA ASP A 199 -9.06 -12.09 8.87
C ASP A 199 -8.13 -11.82 10.06
N LEU A 200 -7.14 -10.96 9.83
CA LEU A 200 -6.14 -10.60 10.84
C LEU A 200 -6.62 -9.50 11.80
N GLY A 201 -7.88 -9.04 11.69
CA GLY A 201 -8.44 -7.95 12.48
C GLY A 201 -8.41 -8.18 14.00
N ARG A 202 -8.39 -9.43 14.48
CA ARG A 202 -8.24 -9.75 15.91
C ARG A 202 -6.79 -9.72 16.39
N MET A 203 -5.81 -9.74 15.49
CA MET A 203 -4.40 -9.52 15.80
C MET A 203 -4.10 -8.01 15.90
N ASN A 204 -4.71 -7.31 16.86
CA ASN A 204 -4.74 -5.84 16.92
C ASN A 204 -3.97 -5.22 18.10
N LYS A 205 -2.98 -5.92 18.65
CA LYS A 205 -2.20 -5.45 19.79
C LYS A 205 -0.96 -4.66 19.37
N VAL A 206 -0.73 -3.52 20.02
CA VAL A 206 0.60 -2.91 20.11
C VAL A 206 1.41 -3.75 21.10
N LEU A 207 2.48 -4.39 20.61
CA LEU A 207 3.24 -5.36 21.38
C LEU A 207 4.34 -4.68 22.21
N GLU A 208 5.04 -3.72 21.62
CA GLU A 208 6.12 -2.99 22.30
C GLU A 208 6.41 -1.65 21.63
N LEU A 209 6.53 -0.58 22.43
CA LEU A 209 6.95 0.74 21.96
C LEU A 209 8.38 1.04 22.44
N TYR A 210 9.30 1.23 21.50
CA TYR A 210 10.68 1.60 21.78
C TYR A 210 10.87 3.09 21.48
N GLU A 211 10.35 3.95 22.35
CA GLU A 211 10.32 5.41 22.17
C GLU A 211 11.72 5.98 21.85
N GLN A 212 12.73 5.62 22.66
CA GLN A 212 14.10 6.10 22.50
C GLN A 212 14.77 5.61 21.20
N ASP A 213 14.29 4.50 20.62
CA ASP A 213 14.79 3.97 19.35
C ASP A 213 13.90 4.38 18.16
N MET A 214 12.80 5.10 18.42
CA MET A 214 11.80 5.56 17.46
C MET A 214 11.26 4.41 16.59
N ASN A 215 10.85 3.32 17.23
CA ASN A 215 10.16 2.22 16.56
C ASN A 215 9.12 1.54 17.45
N VAL A 216 8.19 0.83 16.82
CA VAL A 216 7.10 0.11 17.48
C VAL A 216 6.97 -1.29 16.89
N LYS A 217 6.73 -2.29 17.74
CA LYS A 217 6.33 -3.64 17.34
C LYS A 217 4.82 -3.77 17.51
N VAL A 218 4.13 -4.16 16.45
CA VAL A 218 2.67 -4.28 16.39
C VAL A 218 2.26 -5.58 15.72
N GLN A 219 1.06 -6.08 16.04
CA GLN A 219 0.41 -7.11 15.26
C GLN A 219 -0.21 -6.54 13.96
N ALA A 220 -0.46 -7.42 12.99
CA ALA A 220 -0.89 -7.02 11.63
C ALA A 220 -2.26 -6.35 11.56
N GLY A 221 -3.19 -6.67 12.46
CA GLY A 221 -4.53 -6.08 12.54
C GLY A 221 -4.58 -4.73 13.25
N VAL A 222 -3.45 -4.17 13.70
CA VAL A 222 -3.43 -2.82 14.29
C VAL A 222 -3.83 -1.80 13.25
N ARG A 223 -4.88 -1.01 13.55
CA ARG A 223 -5.30 0.13 12.74
C ARG A 223 -4.36 1.31 12.99
N TRP A 224 -3.82 1.88 11.93
CA TRP A 224 -2.74 2.88 12.05
C TRP A 224 -3.19 4.17 12.76
N VAL A 225 -4.46 4.58 12.60
CA VAL A 225 -4.99 5.76 13.28
C VAL A 225 -5.08 5.56 14.80
N ASP A 226 -5.38 4.35 15.25
CA ASP A 226 -5.46 4.04 16.69
C ASP A 226 -4.06 3.98 17.29
N LEU A 227 -3.12 3.35 16.58
CA LEU A 227 -1.70 3.38 16.95
C LEU A 227 -1.21 4.82 17.13
N ASN A 228 -1.48 5.69 16.16
CA ASN A 228 -1.05 7.08 16.23
C ASN A 228 -1.69 7.87 17.37
N GLU A 229 -2.97 7.62 17.69
CA GLU A 229 -3.60 8.26 18.84
C GLU A 229 -3.03 7.73 20.17
N GLU A 230 -2.73 6.42 20.26
CA GLU A 230 -2.14 5.80 21.45
C GLU A 230 -0.74 6.34 21.76
N ILE A 231 0.12 6.50 20.75
CA ILE A 231 1.52 6.91 20.94
C ILE A 231 1.74 8.43 20.90
N LYS A 232 0.72 9.21 20.58
CA LYS A 232 0.79 10.66 20.36
C LYS A 232 1.51 11.45 21.45
N ALA A 233 1.32 11.06 22.71
CA ALA A 233 1.92 11.72 23.87
C ALA A 233 3.46 11.63 23.90
N THR A 234 4.06 10.67 23.19
CA THR A 234 5.52 10.52 23.05
C THR A 234 6.13 11.53 22.09
N GLY A 235 5.33 12.28 21.34
CA GLY A 235 5.81 13.13 20.25
C GLY A 235 6.23 12.35 18.99
N LEU A 236 5.91 11.05 18.91
CA LEU A 236 6.17 10.19 17.76
C LEU A 236 4.88 9.81 17.04
N PHE A 237 4.99 9.44 15.75
CA PHE A 237 3.89 8.90 14.95
C PHE A 237 4.36 8.02 13.80
N LEU A 238 3.51 7.12 13.30
CA LEU A 238 3.66 6.43 12.03
C LEU A 238 3.15 7.36 10.91
N PRO A 239 4.00 7.79 9.95
CA PRO A 239 3.65 8.93 9.10
C PRO A 239 2.84 8.61 7.84
N MET A 240 2.69 7.33 7.50
CA MET A 240 1.83 6.91 6.38
C MET A 240 0.39 7.35 6.68
N ASP A 241 -0.27 7.90 5.66
CA ASP A 241 -1.62 8.47 5.76
C ASP A 241 -2.53 7.87 4.66
N PRO A 242 -2.72 6.53 4.63
CA PRO A 242 -3.65 5.88 3.71
C PRO A 242 -5.09 6.01 4.25
N SER A 243 -6.02 5.19 3.75
CA SER A 243 -7.37 5.09 4.32
C SER A 243 -7.33 4.97 5.86
N PRO A 244 -8.15 5.73 6.62
CA PRO A 244 -8.23 5.62 8.08
C PRO A 244 -8.60 4.22 8.60
N THR A 245 -9.20 3.37 7.76
CA THR A 245 -9.57 2.00 8.12
C THR A 245 -8.42 1.01 8.02
N ALA A 246 -7.31 1.37 7.37
CA ALA A 246 -6.26 0.43 7.01
C ALA A 246 -5.58 -0.19 8.24
N TYR A 247 -5.31 -1.50 8.15
CA TYR A 247 -4.51 -2.24 9.10
C TYR A 247 -3.06 -2.34 8.65
N VAL A 248 -2.13 -2.35 9.60
CA VAL A 248 -0.68 -2.38 9.35
C VAL A 248 -0.26 -3.52 8.42
N GLY A 249 -0.84 -4.72 8.58
CA GLY A 249 -0.55 -5.87 7.71
C GLY A 249 -0.91 -5.60 6.26
N GLY A 250 -2.09 -5.01 6.01
CA GLY A 250 -2.51 -4.58 4.67
C GLY A 250 -1.61 -3.49 4.10
N MET A 251 -1.26 -2.48 4.92
CA MET A 251 -0.34 -1.42 4.53
C MET A 251 1.01 -1.97 4.06
N VAL A 252 1.57 -2.96 4.77
CA VAL A 252 2.82 -3.62 4.34
C VAL A 252 2.59 -4.47 3.10
N ALA A 253 1.54 -5.29 3.09
CA ALA A 253 1.27 -6.22 1.99
C ALA A 253 1.07 -5.50 0.64
N THR A 254 0.51 -4.29 0.64
CA THR A 254 0.30 -3.49 -0.58
C THR A 254 1.35 -2.40 -0.79
N ASN A 255 2.37 -2.30 0.08
CA ASN A 255 3.32 -1.18 0.10
C ASN A 255 2.61 0.19 0.02
N CYS A 256 1.63 0.42 0.89
CA CYS A 256 0.79 1.61 0.79
C CYS A 256 1.59 2.92 0.87
N SER A 257 1.00 3.95 0.29
CA SER A 257 1.45 5.35 0.28
C SER A 257 0.56 6.19 1.23
N GLY A 258 -0.17 7.18 0.71
CA GLY A 258 -0.96 8.18 1.40
C GLY A 258 -0.47 9.60 1.13
N THR A 259 -1.21 10.61 1.60
CA THR A 259 -0.91 12.02 1.28
C THR A 259 0.47 12.50 1.78
N ASN A 260 1.01 11.83 2.78
CA ASN A 260 2.32 12.15 3.37
C ASN A 260 3.49 11.41 2.70
N ALA A 261 3.24 10.56 1.69
CA ALA A 261 4.29 9.76 1.02
C ALA A 261 5.37 10.64 0.39
N MET A 262 5.01 11.78 -0.19
CA MET A 262 5.94 12.80 -0.70
C MET A 262 7.07 13.13 0.28
N ARG A 263 6.75 13.25 1.57
CA ARG A 263 7.74 13.63 2.58
C ARG A 263 8.46 12.45 3.20
N TYR A 264 7.76 11.33 3.37
CA TYR A 264 8.19 10.22 4.22
C TYR A 264 8.49 8.92 3.46
N GLY A 265 8.20 8.84 2.16
CA GLY A 265 8.25 7.61 1.38
C GLY A 265 7.05 6.70 1.63
N THR A 266 7.08 5.50 1.05
CA THR A 266 6.00 4.50 1.16
C THR A 266 6.28 3.49 2.27
N MET A 267 5.30 2.61 2.56
CA MET A 267 5.39 1.67 3.68
C MET A 267 6.68 0.83 3.70
N LYS A 268 7.24 0.43 2.55
CA LYS A 268 8.51 -0.31 2.45
C LYS A 268 9.67 0.35 3.18
N ASP A 269 9.71 1.69 3.16
CA ASP A 269 10.79 2.43 3.79
C ASP A 269 10.66 2.37 5.30
N TRP A 270 9.47 2.12 5.84
CA TRP A 270 9.16 2.16 7.27
C TRP A 270 9.24 0.81 7.99
N VAL A 271 9.40 -0.29 7.25
CA VAL A 271 9.53 -1.64 7.81
C VAL A 271 10.93 -1.90 8.34
N VAL A 272 11.06 -2.10 9.65
CA VAL A 272 12.29 -2.57 10.30
C VAL A 272 12.38 -4.09 10.17
N ASN A 273 11.38 -4.86 10.56
CA ASN A 273 11.33 -6.32 10.33
C ASN A 273 9.87 -6.80 10.36
N LEU A 274 9.64 -8.00 9.83
CA LEU A 274 8.34 -8.65 9.76
C LEU A 274 8.43 -10.05 10.39
N THR A 275 7.34 -10.47 11.02
CA THR A 275 7.06 -11.87 11.34
C THR A 275 6.01 -12.36 10.34
N VAL A 276 6.36 -13.38 9.55
CA VAL A 276 5.55 -13.88 8.43
C VAL A 276 5.34 -15.38 8.58
N VAL A 277 4.11 -15.85 8.38
CA VAL A 277 3.78 -17.27 8.27
C VAL A 277 3.77 -17.68 6.81
N LEU A 278 4.61 -18.65 6.45
CA LEU A 278 4.65 -19.26 5.11
C LEU A 278 3.53 -20.28 4.93
N PRO A 279 3.19 -20.70 3.69
CA PRO A 279 2.07 -21.62 3.48
C PRO A 279 2.19 -22.95 4.21
N ASP A 280 3.40 -23.48 4.42
CA ASP A 280 3.65 -24.69 5.21
C ASP A 280 3.50 -24.49 6.73
N GLY A 281 3.17 -23.28 7.17
CA GLY A 281 3.08 -22.86 8.56
C GLY A 281 4.40 -22.43 9.18
N THR A 282 5.52 -22.43 8.44
CA THR A 282 6.81 -21.97 8.98
C THR A 282 6.74 -20.48 9.33
N VAL A 283 7.14 -20.14 10.56
CA VAL A 283 7.22 -18.74 11.02
C VAL A 283 8.60 -18.19 10.72
N VAL A 284 8.67 -17.18 9.86
CA VAL A 284 9.89 -16.49 9.45
C VAL A 284 9.94 -15.09 10.04
N LYS A 285 11.06 -14.75 10.68
CA LYS A 285 11.39 -13.37 11.02
C LYS A 285 12.42 -12.83 10.05
N THR A 286 12.08 -11.76 9.33
CA THR A 286 12.90 -11.28 8.19
C THR A 286 14.28 -10.77 8.61
N LYS A 287 14.39 -10.12 9.77
CA LYS A 287 15.67 -9.75 10.41
C LYS A 287 15.48 -9.30 11.87
N ARG A 288 16.60 -8.99 12.54
CA ARG A 288 16.63 -8.37 13.88
C ARG A 288 16.25 -6.87 13.81
N ARG A 289 16.10 -6.24 14.97
CA ARG A 289 15.62 -4.84 15.15
C ARG A 289 16.55 -3.70 14.66
N PRO A 290 17.89 -3.85 14.53
CA PRO A 290 18.73 -2.74 14.05
C PRO A 290 18.28 -2.19 12.69
N LYS A 291 18.27 -0.85 12.55
CA LYS A 291 17.87 -0.16 11.31
C LYS A 291 18.77 -0.54 10.12
N LYS A 292 20.05 -0.82 10.39
CA LYS A 292 21.03 -1.27 9.40
C LYS A 292 21.36 -2.74 9.62
N SER A 293 21.35 -3.51 8.53
CA SER A 293 21.81 -4.89 8.50
C SER A 293 22.22 -5.24 7.08
N SER A 294 23.34 -5.95 6.95
CA SER A 294 23.79 -6.57 5.69
C SER A 294 23.96 -8.09 5.86
N ALA A 295 23.35 -8.66 6.90
CA ALA A 295 23.38 -10.09 7.17
C ALA A 295 22.36 -10.82 6.30
N GLY A 296 22.79 -11.32 5.15
CA GLY A 296 21.97 -12.06 4.19
C GLY A 296 21.07 -11.18 3.32
N TYR A 297 20.06 -11.80 2.69
CA TYR A 297 19.14 -11.12 1.78
C TYR A 297 18.15 -10.22 2.52
N ASN A 298 17.71 -9.13 1.87
CA ASN A 298 16.70 -8.24 2.42
C ASN A 298 15.28 -8.82 2.27
N LEU A 299 14.90 -9.73 3.16
CA LEU A 299 13.58 -10.36 3.10
C LEU A 299 12.40 -9.41 3.36
N ASN A 300 12.62 -8.23 3.97
CA ASN A 300 11.54 -7.22 4.09
C ASN A 300 10.99 -6.83 2.70
N ALA A 301 11.89 -6.66 1.73
CA ALA A 301 11.53 -6.25 0.37
C ALA A 301 10.81 -7.37 -0.41
N LEU A 302 10.98 -8.63 0.00
CA LEU A 302 10.26 -9.76 -0.61
C LEU A 302 8.78 -9.77 -0.19
N PHE A 303 8.48 -9.49 1.07
CA PHE A 303 7.10 -9.56 1.59
C PHE A 303 6.33 -8.24 1.48
N THR A 304 7.02 -7.10 1.50
CA THR A 304 6.38 -5.79 1.33
C THR A 304 5.95 -5.61 -0.11
N GLY A 305 4.67 -5.32 -0.36
CA GLY A 305 4.11 -5.29 -1.72
C GLY A 305 3.83 -6.68 -2.32
N SER A 306 3.94 -7.76 -1.55
CA SER A 306 3.65 -9.12 -2.04
C SER A 306 2.17 -9.47 -2.10
N GLU A 307 1.30 -8.61 -1.55
CA GLU A 307 -0.16 -8.76 -1.56
C GLU A 307 -0.66 -10.10 -0.98
N GLY A 308 0.07 -10.64 0.01
CA GLY A 308 -0.26 -11.91 0.65
C GLY A 308 0.03 -13.13 -0.22
N THR A 309 0.70 -12.98 -1.37
CA THR A 309 0.98 -14.09 -2.30
C THR A 309 2.20 -14.92 -1.86
N LEU A 310 3.05 -14.42 -0.96
CA LEU A 310 4.24 -15.14 -0.50
C LEU A 310 4.16 -15.62 0.96
N GLY A 311 3.17 -15.13 1.72
CA GLY A 311 2.98 -15.47 3.13
C GLY A 311 2.04 -14.49 3.83
N ILE A 312 1.73 -14.78 5.09
CA ILE A 312 0.83 -14.01 5.95
C ILE A 312 1.66 -13.19 6.93
N ILE A 313 1.64 -11.86 6.79
CA ILE A 313 2.29 -10.96 7.75
C ILE A 313 1.46 -10.95 9.03
N THR A 314 2.07 -11.33 10.16
CA THR A 314 1.38 -11.42 11.47
C THR A 314 1.84 -10.34 12.45
N GLU A 315 3.10 -9.91 12.35
CA GLU A 315 3.64 -8.80 13.13
C GLU A 315 4.57 -7.93 12.27
N ALA A 316 4.66 -6.65 12.60
CA ALA A 316 5.62 -5.72 12.01
C ALA A 316 6.33 -4.92 13.10
N THR A 317 7.64 -4.74 12.95
CA THR A 317 8.36 -3.65 13.63
C THR A 317 8.52 -2.50 12.66
N LEU A 318 8.00 -1.33 13.01
CA LEU A 318 7.94 -0.14 12.17
C LEU A 318 8.75 0.99 12.77
N LYS A 319 9.40 1.80 11.93
CA LYS A 319 9.97 3.09 12.34
C LYS A 319 8.84 4.06 12.72
N LEU A 320 9.18 5.06 13.54
CA LEU A 320 8.34 6.20 13.86
C LEU A 320 9.05 7.51 13.50
N ALA A 321 8.27 8.50 13.10
CA ALA A 321 8.70 9.87 12.84
C ALA A 321 8.41 10.74 14.07
N VAL A 322 9.09 11.89 14.18
CA VAL A 322 8.77 12.92 15.17
C VAL A 322 7.59 13.75 14.63
N ILE A 323 6.57 13.97 15.46
CA ILE A 323 5.47 14.87 15.13
C ILE A 323 6.05 16.28 14.87
N PRO A 324 5.79 16.88 13.69
CA PRO A 324 6.32 18.21 13.38
C PRO A 324 5.83 19.27 14.37
N GLU A 325 6.71 20.23 14.68
CA GLU A 325 6.39 21.35 15.59
C GLU A 325 5.18 22.15 15.10
N GLN A 326 5.16 22.47 13.80
CA GLN A 326 4.07 23.18 13.15
C GLN A 326 3.71 22.52 11.81
N THR A 327 2.43 22.67 11.46
CA THR A 327 1.86 22.30 10.17
C THR A 327 1.06 23.48 9.64
N SER A 328 1.25 23.81 8.36
CA SER A 328 0.43 24.79 7.64
C SER A 328 -0.10 24.16 6.34
N VAL A 329 -1.25 24.65 5.88
CA VAL A 329 -1.93 24.17 4.67
C VAL A 329 -2.20 25.35 3.76
N GLY A 330 -2.05 25.15 2.46
CA GLY A 330 -2.47 26.10 1.45
C GLY A 330 -3.25 25.44 0.32
N ILE A 331 -3.97 26.25 -0.44
CA ILE A 331 -4.64 25.84 -1.68
C ILE A 331 -4.36 26.84 -2.80
N ALA A 332 -4.42 26.33 -4.03
CA ALA A 332 -4.26 27.12 -5.23
C ALA A 332 -5.19 26.63 -6.34
N THR A 333 -6.02 27.51 -6.90
CA THR A 333 -6.90 27.18 -8.04
C THR A 333 -6.26 27.58 -9.36
N PHE A 334 -6.58 26.86 -10.44
CA PHE A 334 -5.99 27.05 -11.76
C PHE A 334 -7.06 27.08 -12.85
N PRO A 335 -6.77 27.71 -14.01
CA PRO A 335 -7.68 27.68 -15.16
C PRO A 335 -7.84 26.28 -15.77
N THR A 336 -6.76 25.50 -15.80
CA THR A 336 -6.72 24.16 -16.41
C THR A 336 -5.98 23.16 -15.53
N VAL A 337 -6.26 21.88 -15.77
CA VAL A 337 -5.56 20.76 -15.13
C VAL A 337 -4.06 20.76 -15.50
N GLY A 338 -3.74 21.12 -16.76
CA GLY A 338 -2.36 21.25 -17.22
C GLY A 338 -1.59 22.35 -16.47
N ASP A 339 -2.20 23.52 -16.24
CA ASP A 339 -1.56 24.59 -15.47
C ASP A 339 -1.27 24.16 -14.01
N ALA A 340 -2.22 23.48 -13.36
CA ALA A 340 -2.05 22.98 -11.98
C ALA A 340 -0.92 21.95 -11.87
N THR A 341 -0.90 20.96 -12.75
CA THR A 341 0.10 19.88 -12.74
C THR A 341 1.48 20.36 -13.18
N ALA A 342 1.57 21.35 -14.08
CA ALA A 342 2.81 22.02 -14.42
C ALA A 342 3.39 22.80 -13.23
N ALA A 343 2.54 23.52 -12.49
CA ALA A 343 2.94 24.21 -11.26
C ALA A 343 3.43 23.23 -10.20
N ALA A 344 2.73 22.11 -10.01
CA ALA A 344 3.15 21.03 -9.10
C ALA A 344 4.53 20.47 -9.48
N SER A 345 4.73 20.16 -10.76
CA SER A 345 6.03 19.69 -11.28
C SER A 345 7.14 20.69 -11.04
N LYS A 346 6.87 22.00 -11.17
CA LYS A 346 7.84 23.06 -10.90
C LYS A 346 8.17 23.19 -9.40
N LEU A 347 7.18 23.13 -8.51
CA LEU A 347 7.41 23.15 -7.05
C LEU A 347 8.38 22.03 -6.63
N ILE A 348 8.19 20.83 -7.19
CA ILE A 348 9.05 19.67 -6.92
C ILE A 348 10.47 19.89 -7.46
N ARG A 349 10.61 20.26 -8.74
CA ARG A 349 11.92 20.47 -9.37
C ARG A 349 12.72 21.62 -8.76
N ASP A 350 12.05 22.67 -8.28
CA ASP A 350 12.68 23.79 -7.60
C ASP A 350 13.03 23.47 -6.14
N GLY A 351 12.73 22.25 -5.66
CA GLY A 351 13.08 21.79 -4.32
C GLY A 351 12.37 22.57 -3.22
N VAL A 352 11.08 22.89 -3.41
CA VAL A 352 10.26 23.48 -2.34
C VAL A 352 9.97 22.40 -1.29
N PRO A 353 10.32 22.61 0.00
CA PRO A 353 10.05 21.62 1.04
C PRO A 353 8.54 21.50 1.33
N LEU A 354 7.90 20.48 0.76
CA LEU A 354 6.49 20.17 0.97
C LEU A 354 6.33 18.89 1.79
N ALA A 355 5.32 18.88 2.65
CA ALA A 355 4.88 17.71 3.39
C ALA A 355 3.88 16.86 2.59
N ALA A 356 3.08 17.52 1.75
CA ALA A 356 2.14 16.91 0.81
C ALA A 356 1.88 17.89 -0.34
N LEU A 357 1.62 17.35 -1.54
CA LEU A 357 1.20 18.08 -2.71
C LEU A 357 0.15 17.25 -3.45
N GLU A 358 -1.10 17.64 -3.26
CA GLU A 358 -2.28 16.91 -3.71
C GLU A 358 -3.02 17.70 -4.78
N PHE A 359 -3.78 17.00 -5.62
CA PHE A 359 -4.55 17.59 -6.71
C PHE A 359 -5.99 17.06 -6.72
N MET A 360 -6.94 17.92 -7.06
CA MET A 360 -8.30 17.56 -7.44
C MET A 360 -8.74 18.40 -8.65
N ASP A 361 -9.37 17.78 -9.64
CA ASP A 361 -9.93 18.49 -10.79
C ASP A 361 -11.22 19.26 -10.46
N ASP A 362 -11.70 20.04 -11.44
CA ASP A 362 -12.94 20.81 -11.36
C ASP A 362 -14.16 19.93 -11.06
N VAL A 363 -14.22 18.73 -11.64
CA VAL A 363 -15.32 17.79 -11.44
C VAL A 363 -15.37 17.33 -9.99
N GLN A 364 -14.23 16.98 -9.39
CA GLN A 364 -14.17 16.60 -7.98
C GLN A 364 -14.57 17.75 -7.07
N MET A 365 -14.12 18.97 -7.36
CA MET A 365 -14.49 20.16 -6.57
C MET A 365 -15.99 20.45 -6.64
N LYS A 366 -16.61 20.25 -7.81
CA LYS A 366 -18.06 20.32 -7.98
C LYS A 366 -18.80 19.27 -7.15
N ILE A 367 -18.31 18.03 -7.10
CA ILE A 367 -18.91 16.98 -6.26
C ILE A 367 -18.83 17.34 -4.77
N VAL A 368 -17.71 17.91 -4.31
CA VAL A 368 -17.60 18.40 -2.93
C VAL A 368 -18.67 19.44 -2.63
N ASN A 369 -18.91 20.40 -3.54
CA ASN A 369 -19.96 21.40 -3.37
C ASN A 369 -21.38 20.79 -3.37
N GLN A 370 -21.66 19.84 -4.27
CA GLN A 370 -22.95 19.15 -4.33
C GLN A 370 -23.29 18.41 -3.04
N ASN A 371 -22.27 17.96 -2.30
CA ASN A 371 -22.43 17.34 -0.98
C ASN A 371 -22.45 18.35 0.19
N GLY A 372 -22.78 19.62 -0.09
CA GLY A 372 -22.89 20.68 0.92
C GLY A 372 -21.58 21.41 1.24
N GLY A 373 -20.54 21.21 0.43
CA GLY A 373 -19.22 21.81 0.65
C GLY A 373 -18.38 21.06 1.67
N ALA A 374 -17.21 21.61 1.99
CA ALA A 374 -16.25 21.02 2.94
C ALA A 374 -15.55 22.12 3.74
N GLY A 375 -15.21 21.83 5.00
CA GLY A 375 -14.55 22.80 5.88
C GLY A 375 -15.40 24.04 6.18
N GLY A 376 -16.73 23.91 6.10
CA GLY A 376 -17.67 25.02 6.34
C GLY A 376 -17.80 26.03 5.19
N ARG A 377 -17.27 25.72 3.99
CA ARG A 377 -17.38 26.58 2.81
C ARG A 377 -17.75 25.80 1.53
N TYR A 378 -18.28 26.54 0.57
CA TYR A 378 -18.26 26.14 -0.83
C TYR A 378 -16.93 26.55 -1.48
N TRP A 379 -16.57 25.84 -2.53
CA TRP A 379 -15.28 25.95 -3.20
C TRP A 379 -15.44 26.38 -4.64
N SER A 380 -14.40 26.98 -5.22
CA SER A 380 -14.35 27.18 -6.66
C SER A 380 -14.32 25.82 -7.37
N GLU A 381 -15.19 25.64 -8.36
CA GLU A 381 -15.23 24.45 -9.22
C GLU A 381 -14.14 24.54 -10.29
N ALA A 382 -12.89 24.48 -9.86
CA ALA A 382 -11.71 24.63 -10.69
C ALA A 382 -10.63 23.61 -10.27
N PRO A 383 -9.71 23.23 -11.18
CA PRO A 383 -8.54 22.44 -10.82
C PRO A 383 -7.78 23.07 -9.65
N THR A 384 -7.56 22.30 -8.59
CA THR A 384 -7.07 22.82 -7.30
C THR A 384 -5.91 21.97 -6.79
N LEU A 385 -4.81 22.64 -6.45
CA LEU A 385 -3.73 22.05 -5.66
C LEU A 385 -3.97 22.27 -4.16
N PHE A 386 -3.68 21.26 -3.35
CA PHE A 386 -3.63 21.33 -1.90
C PHE A 386 -2.20 21.07 -1.45
N LEU A 387 -1.67 21.97 -0.63
CA LEU A 387 -0.28 21.97 -0.20
C LEU A 387 -0.22 21.86 1.32
N LYS A 388 0.69 21.03 1.82
CA LYS A 388 0.97 20.92 3.25
C LYS A 388 2.43 21.24 3.51
N PHE A 389 2.71 22.01 4.55
CA PHE A 389 4.04 22.40 5.00
C PHE A 389 4.21 21.95 6.44
N THR A 390 5.41 21.48 6.79
CA THR A 390 5.71 21.05 8.16
C THR A 390 7.13 21.46 8.57
N GLY A 391 7.31 21.89 9.81
CA GLY A 391 8.63 22.25 10.35
C GLY A 391 8.56 23.39 11.35
N SER A 392 9.66 24.12 11.48
CA SER A 392 9.70 25.38 12.25
C SER A 392 8.89 26.46 11.54
N ARG A 393 8.42 27.46 12.31
CA ARG A 393 7.67 28.59 11.74
C ARG A 393 8.41 29.26 10.58
N THR A 394 9.69 29.61 10.78
CA THR A 394 10.51 30.28 9.76
C THR A 394 10.68 29.45 8.50
N GLY A 395 10.87 28.13 8.63
CA GLY A 395 10.99 27.24 7.47
C GLY A 395 9.68 27.10 6.69
N ILE A 396 8.54 27.09 7.38
CA ILE A 396 7.21 27.11 6.73
C ILE A 396 7.01 28.44 6.00
N ASP A 397 7.30 29.58 6.63
CA ASP A 397 7.10 30.90 6.03
C ASP A 397 7.96 31.08 4.75
N ASP A 398 9.23 30.64 4.76
CA ASP A 398 10.10 30.61 3.56
C ASP A 398 9.52 29.73 2.44
N SER A 399 9.05 28.52 2.79
CA SER A 399 8.48 27.57 1.83
C SER A 399 7.19 28.11 1.20
N ILE A 400 6.35 28.80 1.98
CA ILE A 400 5.14 29.48 1.51
C ILE A 400 5.50 30.61 0.54
N GLN A 401 6.49 31.45 0.87
CA GLN A 401 6.90 32.56 0.00
C GLN A 401 7.39 32.06 -1.37
N ARG A 402 8.24 31.01 -1.38
CA ARG A 402 8.73 30.37 -2.61
C ARG A 402 7.58 29.76 -3.42
N THR A 403 6.67 29.08 -2.72
CA THR A 403 5.46 28.49 -3.31
C THR A 403 4.60 29.55 -3.98
N GLN A 404 4.28 30.65 -3.30
CA GLN A 404 3.48 31.75 -3.85
C GLN A 404 4.09 32.29 -5.15
N SER A 405 5.40 32.56 -5.15
CA SER A 405 6.10 33.03 -6.35
C SER A 405 5.96 32.07 -7.53
N ILE A 406 6.06 30.76 -7.28
CA ILE A 406 5.93 29.74 -8.33
C ILE A 406 4.49 29.67 -8.82
N LEU A 407 3.51 29.60 -7.92
CA LEU A 407 2.09 29.45 -8.28
C LEU A 407 1.59 30.66 -9.08
N THR A 408 1.91 31.88 -8.64
CA THR A 408 1.56 33.11 -9.38
C THR A 408 2.16 33.12 -10.79
N SER A 409 3.42 32.65 -10.92
CA SER A 409 4.08 32.55 -12.24
C SER A 409 3.48 31.46 -13.14
N ASN A 410 2.66 30.56 -12.59
CA ASN A 410 1.99 29.46 -13.30
C ASN A 410 0.47 29.66 -13.35
N LYS A 411 0.02 30.92 -13.44
CA LYS A 411 -1.38 31.31 -13.66
C LYS A 411 -2.36 30.87 -12.56
N SER A 412 -1.91 30.68 -11.33
CA SER A 412 -2.84 30.43 -10.22
C SER A 412 -3.80 31.61 -10.04
N ASN A 413 -5.06 31.33 -9.73
CA ASN A 413 -6.09 32.33 -9.47
C ASN A 413 -6.21 32.60 -7.95
N GLU A 414 -7.01 31.78 -7.24
CA GLU A 414 -7.17 31.88 -5.80
C GLU A 414 -5.95 31.23 -5.12
N LEU A 415 -5.31 31.96 -4.20
CA LEU A 415 -4.23 31.46 -3.35
C LEU A 415 -4.60 31.72 -1.89
N VAL A 416 -4.79 30.64 -1.11
CA VAL A 416 -5.13 30.75 0.32
C VAL A 416 -4.15 29.92 1.13
N PHE A 417 -3.58 30.52 2.17
CA PHE A 417 -2.71 29.84 3.13
C PHE A 417 -3.26 30.04 4.53
N ALA A 418 -3.36 28.95 5.28
CA ALA A 418 -3.91 28.93 6.61
C ALA A 418 -3.08 29.78 7.58
N LYS A 419 -3.76 30.61 8.36
CA LYS A 419 -3.18 31.43 9.44
C LYS A 419 -3.25 30.73 10.80
N SER A 420 -4.07 29.68 10.90
CA SER A 420 -4.27 28.89 12.11
C SER A 420 -4.40 27.40 11.76
N ARG A 421 -4.28 26.55 12.78
CA ARG A 421 -4.49 25.11 12.64
C ARG A 421 -5.91 24.77 12.19
N GLU A 422 -6.91 25.44 12.75
CA GLU A 422 -8.32 25.23 12.40
C GLU A 422 -8.59 25.58 10.92
N GLU A 423 -8.05 26.71 10.44
CA GLU A 423 -8.14 27.07 9.03
C GLU A 423 -7.44 26.03 8.15
N GLY A 424 -6.29 25.50 8.57
CA GLY A 424 -5.59 24.45 7.85
C GLY A 424 -6.38 23.14 7.78
N ASP A 425 -7.00 22.73 8.89
CA ASP A 425 -7.86 21.55 8.95
C ASP A 425 -9.09 21.74 8.03
N ASN A 426 -9.68 22.94 8.01
CA ASN A 426 -10.80 23.28 7.11
C ASN A 426 -10.38 23.25 5.64
N LEU A 427 -9.18 23.78 5.32
CA LEU A 427 -8.69 23.75 3.94
C LEU A 427 -8.41 22.32 3.46
N TRP A 428 -7.84 21.48 4.31
CA TRP A 428 -7.53 20.09 3.99
C TRP A 428 -8.77 19.17 3.94
N ALA A 429 -9.88 19.58 4.56
CA ALA A 429 -11.10 18.79 4.67
C ALA A 429 -11.64 18.34 3.30
N ALA A 430 -11.62 19.23 2.29
CA ALA A 430 -12.09 18.92 0.93
C ALA A 430 -11.34 17.72 0.34
N ARG A 431 -10.00 17.72 0.42
CA ARG A 431 -9.16 16.62 -0.07
C ARG A 431 -9.40 15.32 0.70
N LYS A 432 -9.60 15.41 2.03
CA LYS A 432 -9.85 14.25 2.90
C LYS A 432 -11.22 13.60 2.65
N GLN A 433 -12.20 14.36 2.20
CA GLN A 433 -13.58 13.91 1.97
C GLN A 433 -13.85 13.45 0.53
N ALA A 434 -12.88 13.59 -0.38
CA ALA A 434 -13.05 13.39 -1.82
C ALA A 434 -13.76 12.08 -2.21
N LEU A 435 -13.28 10.93 -1.69
CA LEU A 435 -13.86 9.62 -1.98
C LEU A 435 -15.30 9.50 -1.46
N TRP A 436 -15.55 9.93 -0.23
CA TRP A 436 -16.88 9.92 0.37
C TRP A 436 -17.86 10.82 -0.37
N ALA A 437 -17.38 11.97 -0.87
CA ALA A 437 -18.18 12.86 -1.68
C ALA A 437 -18.61 12.20 -2.99
N MET A 438 -17.70 11.50 -3.68
CA MET A 438 -18.02 10.71 -4.87
C MET A 438 -19.05 9.61 -4.58
N LEU A 439 -18.84 8.83 -3.51
CA LEU A 439 -19.76 7.74 -3.16
C LEU A 439 -21.16 8.25 -2.80
N ALA A 440 -21.28 9.42 -2.18
CA ALA A 440 -22.56 10.00 -1.78
C ALA A 440 -23.41 10.48 -2.97
N VAL A 441 -22.77 10.86 -4.09
CA VAL A 441 -23.46 11.30 -5.31
C VAL A 441 -23.62 10.19 -6.35
N ARG A 442 -23.13 8.98 -6.03
CA ARG A 442 -23.21 7.82 -6.91
C ARG A 442 -24.67 7.46 -7.16
N SER A 443 -25.09 7.45 -8.42
CA SER A 443 -26.42 7.01 -8.82
C SER A 443 -26.66 5.55 -8.46
N GLU A 444 -27.88 5.22 -8.03
CA GLU A 444 -28.26 3.83 -7.75
C GLU A 444 -28.03 2.94 -8.99
N GLY A 445 -27.49 1.74 -8.76
CA GLY A 445 -27.18 0.79 -9.83
C GLY A 445 -25.88 1.04 -10.57
N THR A 446 -25.09 2.07 -10.22
CA THR A 446 -23.76 2.31 -10.81
C THR A 446 -22.61 1.82 -9.92
N GLU A 447 -21.49 1.47 -10.56
CA GLU A 447 -20.22 1.13 -9.92
C GLU A 447 -19.17 2.22 -10.18
N ILE A 448 -18.11 2.26 -9.37
CA ILE A 448 -16.99 3.19 -9.52
C ILE A 448 -15.72 2.42 -9.86
N TRP A 449 -15.20 2.61 -11.08
CA TRP A 449 -13.87 2.14 -11.43
C TRP A 449 -12.86 3.14 -10.92
N SER A 450 -12.24 2.83 -9.78
CA SER A 450 -11.15 3.60 -9.20
C SER A 450 -9.83 2.87 -9.41
N THR A 451 -8.87 3.56 -10.01
CA THR A 451 -7.53 3.00 -10.22
C THR A 451 -6.51 4.14 -10.36
N ASP A 452 -5.24 3.79 -10.44
CA ASP A 452 -4.12 4.73 -10.38
C ASP A 452 -2.98 4.33 -11.31
N VAL A 453 -2.14 5.31 -11.67
CA VAL A 453 -0.84 5.09 -12.32
C VAL A 453 0.17 6.08 -11.76
N ALA A 454 1.46 5.84 -11.95
CA ALA A 454 2.48 6.83 -11.65
C ALA A 454 3.48 6.95 -12.79
N VAL A 455 4.01 8.15 -13.00
CA VAL A 455 5.00 8.46 -14.04
C VAL A 455 6.14 9.30 -13.46
N PRO A 456 7.31 9.37 -14.14
CA PRO A 456 8.32 10.36 -13.80
C PRO A 456 7.71 11.77 -13.74
N ILE A 457 8.14 12.60 -12.77
CA ILE A 457 7.59 13.95 -12.53
C ILE A 457 7.59 14.83 -13.80
N SER A 458 8.53 14.60 -14.72
CA SER A 458 8.60 15.29 -16.02
C SER A 458 7.40 15.02 -16.94
N ARG A 459 6.68 13.92 -16.76
CA ARG A 459 5.54 13.49 -17.60
C ARG A 459 4.17 13.65 -16.92
N LEU A 460 4.14 14.02 -15.64
CA LEU A 460 2.90 14.09 -14.84
C LEU A 460 1.83 14.99 -15.46
N ALA A 461 2.20 16.19 -15.90
CA ALA A 461 1.23 17.13 -16.46
C ALA A 461 0.58 16.57 -17.74
N GLU A 462 1.40 16.01 -18.63
CA GLU A 462 0.98 15.44 -19.90
C GLU A 462 0.01 14.27 -19.71
N ILE A 463 0.33 13.29 -18.84
CA ILE A 463 -0.52 12.13 -18.66
C ILE A 463 -1.86 12.48 -18.01
N VAL A 464 -1.87 13.40 -17.05
CA VAL A 464 -3.11 13.82 -16.36
C VAL A 464 -4.03 14.53 -17.34
N GLU A 465 -3.51 15.43 -18.16
CA GLU A 465 -4.29 16.17 -19.16
C GLU A 465 -4.90 15.22 -20.20
N LEU A 466 -4.10 14.30 -20.76
CA LEU A 466 -4.57 13.31 -21.71
C LEU A 466 -5.64 12.37 -21.11
N SER A 467 -5.44 11.93 -19.86
CA SER A 467 -6.36 11.00 -19.18
C SER A 467 -7.68 11.69 -18.81
N LYS A 468 -7.62 12.97 -18.39
CA LYS A 468 -8.82 13.78 -18.13
C LYS A 468 -9.62 14.03 -19.41
N ALA A 469 -8.95 14.43 -20.49
CA ALA A 469 -9.61 14.67 -21.77
C ALA A 469 -10.29 13.41 -22.31
N GLU A 470 -9.58 12.28 -22.27
CA GLU A 470 -10.09 11.01 -22.78
C GLU A 470 -11.27 10.48 -21.95
N SER A 471 -11.15 10.46 -20.63
CA SER A 471 -12.23 9.99 -19.76
C SER A 471 -13.45 10.92 -19.78
N GLY A 472 -13.25 12.23 -20.01
CA GLY A 472 -14.35 13.19 -20.23
C GLY A 472 -15.15 12.93 -21.50
N ASN A 473 -14.53 12.35 -22.54
CA ASN A 473 -15.20 12.01 -23.80
C ASN A 473 -16.12 10.77 -23.70
N LEU A 474 -16.11 10.05 -22.56
CA LEU A 474 -17.01 8.91 -22.34
C LEU A 474 -18.48 9.34 -22.18
N GLY A 475 -18.76 10.62 -21.89
CA GLY A 475 -20.10 11.07 -21.52
C GLY A 475 -20.59 10.54 -20.17
N LEU A 476 -19.67 10.00 -19.36
CA LEU A 476 -19.89 9.47 -18.02
C LEU A 476 -19.28 10.40 -16.97
N PHE A 477 -19.67 10.22 -15.70
CA PHE A 477 -18.96 10.86 -14.60
C PHE A 477 -17.50 10.36 -14.58
N SER A 478 -16.56 11.30 -14.65
CA SER A 478 -15.13 11.01 -14.56
C SER A 478 -14.38 12.14 -13.86
N THR A 479 -13.53 11.78 -12.91
CA THR A 479 -12.68 12.71 -12.18
C THR A 479 -11.27 12.21 -12.01
N VAL A 480 -10.34 13.17 -11.95
CA VAL A 480 -8.93 12.97 -11.63
C VAL A 480 -8.58 13.68 -10.33
N LEU A 481 -7.90 12.96 -9.46
CA LEU A 481 -7.28 13.46 -8.23
C LEU A 481 -5.93 12.76 -8.06
N GLY A 482 -5.00 13.29 -7.28
CA GLY A 482 -3.67 12.68 -7.25
C GLY A 482 -2.75 13.12 -6.14
N HIS A 483 -1.84 12.21 -5.80
CA HIS A 483 -0.60 12.47 -5.05
C HIS A 483 0.46 13.01 -6.02
N VAL A 484 0.18 14.18 -6.59
CA VAL A 484 1.01 14.78 -7.66
C VAL A 484 2.44 15.11 -7.19
N GLY A 485 2.67 15.20 -5.88
CA GLY A 485 3.99 15.27 -5.25
C GLY A 485 4.91 14.10 -5.61
N ASP A 486 4.34 12.92 -5.86
CA ASP A 486 5.05 11.66 -6.10
C ASP A 486 4.92 11.18 -7.56
N GLY A 487 4.31 11.99 -8.44
CA GLY A 487 4.06 11.60 -9.83
C GLY A 487 2.90 10.62 -10.00
N ASN A 488 2.09 10.42 -8.96
CA ASN A 488 0.95 9.49 -8.95
C ASN A 488 -0.38 10.24 -9.05
N PHE A 489 -1.29 9.72 -9.87
CA PHE A 489 -2.66 10.19 -9.93
C PHE A 489 -3.64 9.02 -10.05
N HIS A 490 -4.88 9.34 -9.69
CA HIS A 490 -6.03 8.45 -9.64
C HIS A 490 -7.05 8.89 -10.67
N GLN A 491 -7.65 7.92 -11.34
CA GLN A 491 -8.82 8.11 -12.20
C GLN A 491 -9.99 7.37 -11.58
N ALA A 492 -11.12 8.06 -11.43
CA ALA A 492 -12.36 7.47 -10.99
C ALA A 492 -13.45 7.71 -12.04
N VAL A 493 -14.09 6.64 -12.52
CA VAL A 493 -15.17 6.69 -13.52
C VAL A 493 -16.36 5.90 -13.01
N MET A 494 -17.56 6.49 -13.03
CA MET A 494 -18.79 5.78 -12.68
C MET A 494 -19.49 5.26 -13.94
N TYR A 495 -19.97 4.02 -13.89
CA TYR A 495 -20.64 3.36 -15.01
C TYR A 495 -21.74 2.43 -14.52
N ASP A 496 -22.70 2.10 -15.38
CA ASP A 496 -23.67 1.04 -15.16
C ASP A 496 -23.04 -0.31 -15.53
N PRO A 497 -22.78 -1.22 -14.56
CA PRO A 497 -22.20 -2.54 -14.84
C PRO A 497 -23.13 -3.45 -15.66
N LYS A 498 -24.42 -3.12 -15.77
CA LYS A 498 -25.38 -3.84 -16.61
C LYS A 498 -25.35 -3.37 -18.07
N SER A 499 -24.64 -2.29 -18.38
CA SER A 499 -24.41 -1.81 -19.74
C SER A 499 -23.06 -2.32 -20.27
N PRO A 500 -23.04 -3.30 -21.18
CA PRO A 500 -21.79 -3.80 -21.77
C PRO A 500 -21.03 -2.71 -22.52
N GLU A 501 -21.73 -1.76 -23.14
CA GLU A 501 -21.14 -0.63 -23.85
C GLU A 501 -20.35 0.27 -22.90
N GLN A 502 -20.97 0.72 -21.80
CA GLN A 502 -20.28 1.56 -20.81
C GLN A 502 -19.09 0.81 -20.19
N TYR A 503 -19.28 -0.44 -19.80
CA TYR A 503 -18.21 -1.26 -19.24
C TYR A 503 -17.01 -1.37 -20.18
N GLN A 504 -17.22 -1.67 -21.47
CA GLN A 504 -16.12 -1.77 -22.45
C GLN A 504 -15.47 -0.42 -22.73
N ALA A 505 -16.25 0.67 -22.77
CA ALA A 505 -15.72 2.01 -22.97
C ALA A 505 -14.81 2.45 -21.81
N VAL A 506 -15.26 2.25 -20.55
CA VAL A 506 -14.48 2.52 -19.34
C VAL A 506 -13.24 1.65 -19.28
N LYS A 507 -13.38 0.33 -19.49
CA LYS A 507 -12.25 -0.60 -19.50
C LYS A 507 -11.18 -0.20 -20.53
N SER A 508 -11.62 0.23 -21.72
CA SER A 508 -10.70 0.66 -22.78
C SER A 508 -9.99 1.97 -22.43
N CYS A 509 -10.70 2.92 -21.81
CA CYS A 509 -10.13 4.18 -21.33
C CYS A 509 -9.06 3.91 -20.25
N VAL A 510 -9.38 3.08 -19.25
CA VAL A 510 -8.45 2.66 -18.20
C VAL A 510 -7.23 1.93 -18.78
N SER A 511 -7.44 1.03 -19.75
CA SER A 511 -6.33 0.31 -20.41
C SER A 511 -5.36 1.26 -21.11
N ARG A 512 -5.89 2.26 -21.84
CA ARG A 512 -5.05 3.26 -22.53
C ARG A 512 -4.33 4.17 -21.56
N MET A 513 -4.93 4.49 -20.41
CA MET A 513 -4.24 5.22 -19.34
C MET A 513 -3.02 4.43 -18.82
N MET A 514 -3.15 3.13 -18.58
CA MET A 514 -2.03 2.27 -18.15
C MET A 514 -0.95 2.15 -19.22
N GLN A 515 -1.32 1.88 -20.47
CA GLN A 515 -0.39 1.80 -21.60
C GLN A 515 0.40 3.11 -21.76
N ARG A 516 -0.29 4.25 -21.70
CA ARG A 516 0.33 5.56 -21.75
C ARG A 516 1.32 5.77 -20.59
N ALA A 517 0.99 5.33 -19.37
CA ALA A 517 1.93 5.40 -18.26
C ALA A 517 3.21 4.61 -18.57
N LEU A 518 3.11 3.41 -19.13
CA LEU A 518 4.26 2.59 -19.52
C LEU A 518 5.09 3.23 -20.65
N GLU A 519 4.44 3.78 -21.68
CA GLU A 519 5.10 4.57 -22.75
C GLU A 519 5.86 5.79 -22.20
N MET A 520 5.46 6.28 -21.03
CA MET A 520 6.07 7.39 -20.32
C MET A 520 7.10 6.98 -19.26
N GLU A 521 7.60 5.73 -19.31
CA GLU A 521 8.53 5.15 -18.32
C GLU A 521 7.95 5.10 -16.89
N GLY A 522 6.62 5.06 -16.79
CA GLY A 522 5.86 4.94 -15.55
C GLY A 522 5.53 3.50 -15.17
N THR A 523 4.54 3.37 -14.28
CA THR A 523 4.03 2.10 -13.76
C THR A 523 2.51 2.05 -13.84
N VAL A 524 1.97 0.85 -14.03
CA VAL A 524 0.52 0.62 -14.05
C VAL A 524 -0.11 0.76 -12.67
N SER A 525 0.66 0.84 -11.59
CA SER A 525 0.16 1.03 -10.23
C SER A 525 1.13 1.85 -9.38
N GLY A 526 0.68 3.00 -8.88
CA GLY A 526 1.46 3.83 -7.96
C GLY A 526 1.37 3.33 -6.53
N GLU A 527 0.18 2.95 -6.07
CA GLU A 527 -0.08 2.62 -4.66
C GLU A 527 -1.09 1.50 -4.38
N HIS A 528 -2.02 1.22 -5.31
CA HIS A 528 -3.11 0.27 -5.02
C HIS A 528 -2.71 -1.22 -5.13
N GLY A 529 -1.50 -1.49 -5.64
CA GLY A 529 -1.05 -2.83 -5.97
C GLY A 529 -1.61 -3.32 -7.31
N ILE A 530 -1.48 -4.61 -7.58
CA ILE A 530 -1.87 -5.23 -8.84
C ILE A 530 -3.18 -6.02 -8.68
N GLY A 531 -3.29 -6.79 -7.61
CA GLY A 531 -4.45 -7.62 -7.30
C GLY A 531 -4.93 -8.44 -8.50
N ILE A 532 -6.25 -8.41 -8.73
CA ILE A 532 -6.88 -8.96 -9.94
C ILE A 532 -6.99 -7.88 -11.02
N GLY A 533 -7.29 -6.64 -10.62
CA GLY A 533 -7.66 -5.56 -11.55
C GLY A 533 -6.59 -5.24 -12.58
N LYS A 534 -5.31 -5.34 -12.19
CA LYS A 534 -4.18 -4.95 -13.03
C LYS A 534 -3.29 -6.09 -13.47
N LYS A 535 -3.58 -7.34 -13.08
CA LYS A 535 -2.68 -8.47 -13.38
C LYS A 535 -2.39 -8.63 -14.88
N GLY A 536 -3.33 -8.23 -15.74
CA GLY A 536 -3.20 -8.29 -17.19
C GLY A 536 -2.13 -7.36 -17.77
N TYR A 537 -1.72 -6.31 -17.05
CA TYR A 537 -0.72 -5.33 -17.51
C TYR A 537 0.65 -5.54 -16.86
N LEU A 538 0.75 -6.41 -15.85
CA LEU A 538 1.98 -6.61 -15.09
C LEU A 538 3.12 -7.17 -15.95
N GLU A 539 2.81 -8.08 -16.89
CA GLU A 539 3.81 -8.63 -17.80
C GLU A 539 4.26 -7.61 -18.86
N GLU A 540 3.38 -6.69 -19.26
CA GLU A 540 3.73 -5.57 -20.15
C GLU A 540 4.73 -4.62 -19.47
N GLU A 541 4.53 -4.30 -18.20
CA GLU A 541 5.45 -3.45 -17.42
C GLU A 541 6.79 -4.14 -17.14
N LEU A 542 6.76 -5.37 -16.61
CA LEU A 542 7.96 -6.00 -16.05
C LEU A 542 8.73 -6.87 -17.05
N GLY A 543 8.07 -7.30 -18.12
CA GLY A 543 8.58 -8.24 -19.11
C GLY A 543 8.64 -9.70 -18.62
N ALA A 544 8.67 -10.62 -19.59
CA ALA A 544 8.58 -12.06 -19.34
C ALA A 544 9.66 -12.63 -18.40
N THR A 545 10.89 -12.10 -18.45
CA THR A 545 12.01 -12.59 -17.61
C THR A 545 11.79 -12.26 -16.15
N THR A 546 11.34 -11.04 -15.85
CA THR A 546 11.00 -10.61 -14.48
C THR A 546 9.81 -11.42 -13.95
N MET A 547 8.78 -11.61 -14.79
CA MET A 547 7.63 -12.44 -14.44
C MET A 547 8.03 -13.89 -14.15
N GLN A 548 8.96 -14.48 -14.91
CA GLN A 548 9.48 -15.82 -14.66
C GLN A 548 10.20 -15.89 -13.30
N MET A 549 10.99 -14.88 -12.94
CA MET A 549 11.65 -14.80 -11.64
C MET A 549 10.62 -14.73 -10.49
N MET A 550 9.57 -13.89 -10.62
CA MET A 550 8.50 -13.81 -9.62
C MET A 550 7.77 -15.15 -9.46
N ARG A 551 7.46 -15.83 -10.57
CA ARG A 551 6.86 -17.19 -10.54
C ARG A 551 7.79 -18.21 -9.87
N ALA A 552 9.11 -18.13 -10.09
CA ALA A 552 10.08 -19.01 -9.43
C ALA A 552 10.13 -18.77 -7.91
N LEU A 553 10.10 -17.51 -7.46
CA LEU A 553 10.02 -17.17 -6.05
C LEU A 553 8.72 -17.70 -5.42
N LYS A 554 7.57 -17.42 -6.04
CA LYS A 554 6.26 -17.94 -5.62
C LYS A 554 6.27 -19.46 -5.48
N ARG A 555 6.80 -20.18 -6.47
CA ARG A 555 6.97 -21.65 -6.47
C ARG A 555 7.82 -22.16 -5.31
N SER A 556 8.89 -21.43 -5.00
CA SER A 556 9.84 -21.85 -3.96
C SER A 556 9.23 -21.78 -2.55
N VAL A 557 8.38 -20.79 -2.30
CA VAL A 557 7.73 -20.61 -0.99
C VAL A 557 6.38 -21.31 -0.90
N ASP A 558 5.67 -21.44 -2.02
CA ASP A 558 4.31 -21.96 -2.11
C ASP A 558 4.16 -22.93 -3.30
N PRO A 559 4.67 -24.16 -3.18
CA PRO A 559 4.68 -25.14 -4.28
C PRO A 559 3.29 -25.62 -4.69
N HIS A 560 2.24 -25.25 -3.94
CA HIS A 560 0.86 -25.64 -4.19
C HIS A 560 -0.04 -24.44 -4.57
N TRP A 561 0.54 -23.25 -4.71
CA TRP A 561 -0.19 -22.00 -5.02
C TRP A 561 -1.38 -21.74 -4.09
N LEU A 562 -1.21 -21.98 -2.80
CA LEU A 562 -2.29 -21.78 -1.83
C LEU A 562 -2.40 -20.31 -1.37
N MET A 563 -1.32 -19.54 -1.39
CA MET A 563 -1.31 -18.16 -0.89
C MET A 563 -1.88 -17.18 -1.93
N ASN A 564 -3.05 -16.64 -1.64
CA ASN A 564 -3.79 -15.66 -2.46
C ASN A 564 -3.77 -15.94 -3.98
N PRO A 565 -4.17 -17.14 -4.44
CA PRO A 565 -4.02 -17.53 -5.84
C PRO A 565 -4.87 -16.70 -6.80
N GLY A 566 -4.41 -16.67 -8.05
CA GLY A 566 -4.98 -15.84 -9.12
C GLY A 566 -4.43 -14.40 -9.14
N LYS A 567 -3.48 -14.10 -8.24
CA LYS A 567 -2.85 -12.79 -8.03
C LYS A 567 -1.38 -12.97 -7.62
N VAL A 568 -0.51 -12.00 -7.86
CA VAL A 568 -0.68 -10.89 -8.83
C VAL A 568 -0.52 -11.37 -10.28
N PHE A 569 -0.31 -12.67 -10.46
CA PHE A 569 -0.26 -13.38 -11.73
C PHE A 569 -0.75 -14.81 -11.52
N ASP A 570 -1.04 -15.51 -12.62
CA ASP A 570 -1.47 -16.90 -12.61
C ASP A 570 -0.26 -17.87 -12.64
N GLU A 571 -0.44 -19.10 -12.15
CA GLU A 571 0.60 -20.14 -12.10
C GLU A 571 1.17 -20.48 -13.49
N SER A 572 0.26 -20.59 -14.46
CA SER A 572 0.57 -20.75 -15.87
C SER A 572 0.31 -19.42 -16.56
N PRO A 573 1.15 -18.99 -17.52
CA PRO A 573 0.84 -17.84 -18.36
C PRO A 573 -0.54 -18.02 -18.98
N SER A 574 -1.35 -16.97 -19.03
CA SER A 574 -2.55 -16.95 -19.86
C SER A 574 -2.11 -17.23 -21.30
N LYS A 575 -2.75 -18.21 -21.96
CA LYS A 575 -2.50 -18.53 -23.36
C LYS A 575 -2.78 -17.35 -24.28
#